data_AF-E6X2R6-F1
#
_entry.id   AF-E6X2R6-F1
#
_cell.length_a   1.000
_cell.length_b   1.000
_cell.length_c   1.000
_cell.angle_alpha   90.00
_cell.angle_beta   90.00
_cell.angle_gamma   90.00
#
_symmetry.space_group_name_H-M   'P 1'
#
loop_
_entity.id
_entity.type
_entity.pdbx_description
1 polymer ?
#
loop_
_entity_poly.entity_id
_entity_poly.type
_entity_poly.pdbx_seq_one_letter_code
_entity_poly.pdbx_strand_id
1 'polypeptide(L)' 'MSSEQMDPIKKELESRRKEIAAELALLFKTNMKITDWDVPEADDREAAELLLQIMQEELDKLKEDVRAGKYDNY' A
#
# COMPACT_ATOMS: atom_id res chain seq x y z
N MET A 1 10.02 30.10 -20.61
CA MET A 1 9.82 28.64 -20.59
C MET A 1 10.66 28.11 -19.44
N SER A 2 10.06 27.87 -18.28
CA SER A 2 10.79 27.24 -17.17
C SER A 2 10.66 25.75 -17.37
N SER A 3 11.78 25.11 -17.66
CA SER A 3 11.92 23.65 -17.70
C SER A 3 11.41 23.08 -16.38
N GLU A 4 10.37 22.25 -16.46
CA GLU A 4 9.91 21.38 -15.37
C GLU A 4 11.06 20.48 -14.94
N GLN A 5 11.85 20.93 -13.97
CA GLN A 5 12.70 20.04 -13.19
C GLN A 5 11.76 19.21 -12.33
N MET A 6 11.47 17.99 -12.77
CA MET A 6 10.83 17.00 -11.92
C MET A 6 11.67 16.86 -10.66
N ASP A 7 11.03 17.11 -9.51
CA ASP A 7 11.62 16.98 -8.19
C ASP A 7 12.45 15.68 -8.11
N PRO A 8 13.76 15.74 -7.80
CA PRO A 8 14.62 14.56 -7.71
C PRO A 8 14.02 13.43 -6.87
N ILE A 9 13.22 13.77 -5.84
CA ILE A 9 12.51 12.81 -4.99
C ILE A 9 11.43 12.08 -5.80
N LYS A 10 10.64 12.79 -6.62
CA LYS A 10 9.61 12.17 -7.46
C LYS A 10 10.21 11.19 -8.46
N LYS A 11 11.35 11.54 -9.06
CA LYS A 11 12.06 10.68 -10.02
C LYS A 11 12.64 9.43 -9.36
N GLU A 12 13.26 9.57 -8.18
CA GLU A 12 13.73 8.45 -7.36
C GLU A 12 12.56 7.52 -7.00
N LEU A 13 11.43 8.07 -6.54
CA LEU A 13 10.27 7.28 -6.13
C LEU A 13 9.54 6.61 -7.29
N GLU A 14 9.54 7.20 -8.49
CA GLU A 14 9.02 6.55 -9.68
C GLU A 14 9.76 5.26 -10.03
N SER A 15 11.08 5.23 -9.82
CA SER A 15 11.88 4.01 -10.03
C SER A 15 11.46 2.86 -9.09
N ARG A 16 10.97 3.20 -7.88
CA ARG A 16 10.52 2.25 -6.85
C ARG A 16 9.05 1.85 -7.00
N ARG A 17 8.28 2.52 -7.87
CA ARG A 17 6.84 2.27 -8.06
C ARG A 17 6.54 0.78 -8.32
N LYS A 18 7.36 0.13 -9.15
CA LYS A 18 7.17 -1.28 -9.51
C LYS A 18 7.39 -2.20 -8.31
N GLU A 19 8.39 -1.91 -7.49
CA GLU A 19 8.72 -2.68 -6.28
C GLU A 19 7.61 -2.51 -5.24
N ILE A 20 7.21 -1.27 -4.95
CA ILE A 20 6.09 -0.96 -4.03
C ILE A 20 4.80 -1.66 -4.45
N ALA A 21 4.47 -1.64 -5.75
CA ALA A 21 3.29 -2.33 -6.26
C ALA A 21 3.38 -3.86 -6.07
N ALA A 22 4.56 -4.45 -6.25
CA ALA A 22 4.79 -5.87 -6.03
C ALA A 22 4.68 -6.24 -4.55
N GLU A 23 5.20 -5.40 -3.66
CA GLU A 23 5.12 -5.58 -2.20
C GLU A 23 3.68 -5.49 -1.70
N LEU A 24 2.89 -4.51 -2.16
CA LEU A 24 1.47 -4.42 -1.84
C LEU A 24 0.69 -5.66 -2.32
N ALA A 25 0.98 -6.13 -3.53
CA ALA A 25 0.35 -7.34 -4.07
C ALA A 25 0.75 -8.59 -3.27
N LEU A 26 1.99 -8.67 -2.79
CA LEU A 26 2.48 -9.76 -1.94
C LEU A 26 1.80 -9.75 -0.58
N LEU A 27 1.66 -8.58 0.04
CA LEU A 27 0.97 -8.41 1.32
C LEU A 27 -0.49 -8.86 1.20
N PHE A 28 -1.20 -8.41 0.17
CA PHE A 28 -2.58 -8.83 -0.11
C PHE A 28 -2.69 -10.35 -0.29
N LYS A 29 -1.89 -10.94 -1.18
CA LYS A 29 -1.96 -12.38 -1.49
C LYS A 29 -1.61 -13.27 -0.30
N THR A 30 -0.67 -12.85 0.53
CA THR A 30 -0.29 -13.58 1.74
C THR A 30 -1.45 -13.64 2.72
N ASN A 31 -2.16 -12.53 2.91
CA ASN A 31 -3.32 -12.48 3.80
C ASN A 31 -4.53 -13.22 3.22
N MET A 32 -4.78 -13.16 1.91
CA MET A 32 -5.80 -14.00 1.27
C MET A 32 -5.58 -15.49 1.55
N LYS A 33 -4.35 -15.98 1.39
CA LYS A 33 -4.03 -17.40 1.66
C LYS A 33 -4.27 -17.79 3.13
N ILE A 34 -4.01 -16.89 4.06
CA ILE A 34 -4.28 -17.12 5.48
C ILE A 34 -5.78 -17.20 5.71
N THR A 35 -6.56 -16.28 5.14
CA THR A 35 -8.02 -16.30 5.21
C THR A 35 -8.59 -17.58 4.62
N ASP A 36 -8.10 -18.04 3.46
CA ASP A 36 -8.53 -19.30 2.85
C ASP A 36 -8.20 -20.53 3.72
N TRP A 37 -7.10 -20.47 4.50
CA TRP A 37 -6.75 -21.54 5.45
C TRP A 37 -7.59 -21.50 6.72
N ASP A 38 -7.89 -20.32 7.23
CA ASP A 38 -8.63 -20.13 8.48
C ASP A 38 -10.14 -20.26 8.28
N VAL A 39 -10.66 -19.91 7.09
CA VAL A 39 -12.08 -19.94 6.73
C VAL A 39 -12.26 -20.50 5.30
N PRO A 40 -12.13 -21.83 5.10
CA PRO A 40 -12.17 -22.45 3.77
C PRO A 40 -13.50 -22.30 3.03
N GLU A 41 -14.59 -22.03 3.74
CA GLU A 41 -15.92 -21.80 3.18
C GLU A 41 -16.23 -20.32 2.88
N ALA A 42 -15.28 -19.40 3.10
CA ALA A 42 -15.47 -17.99 2.82
C ALA A 42 -15.66 -17.74 1.32
N ASP A 43 -16.46 -16.73 0.98
CA ASP A 43 -16.47 -16.19 -0.38
C ASP A 43 -15.17 -15.41 -0.61
N ASP A 44 -14.30 -15.94 -1.48
CA ASP A 44 -13.00 -15.34 -1.82
C ASP A 44 -13.11 -13.84 -2.17
N ARG A 45 -14.21 -13.44 -2.82
CA ARG A 45 -14.41 -12.05 -3.23
C ARG A 45 -14.73 -11.16 -2.05
N GLU A 46 -15.63 -11.60 -1.16
CA GLU A 46 -15.97 -10.85 0.04
C GLU A 46 -14.74 -10.70 0.95
N ALA A 47 -13.98 -11.77 1.14
CA ALA A 47 -12.72 -11.76 1.87
C ALA A 47 -11.70 -10.78 1.25
N ALA A 48 -11.56 -10.78 -0.08
CA ALA A 48 -10.69 -9.85 -0.79
C ALA A 48 -11.11 -8.39 -0.61
N GLU A 49 -12.40 -8.08 -0.71
CA GLU A 49 -12.94 -6.73 -0.55
C GLU A 49 -12.71 -6.20 0.88
N LEU A 50 -12.96 -7.03 1.91
CA LEU A 50 -12.69 -6.69 3.31
C LEU A 50 -11.19 -6.49 3.59
N LEU A 51 -10.34 -7.35 3.03
CA LEU A 51 -8.89 -7.23 3.20
C LEU A 51 -8.35 -5.93 2.57
N LEU A 52 -8.85 -5.58 1.38
CA LEU A 52 -8.51 -4.30 0.74
C LEU A 52 -8.97 -3.10 1.57
N GLN A 53 -10.14 -3.19 2.20
CA GLN A 53 -10.62 -2.15 3.12
C GLN A 53 -9.66 -1.97 4.30
N ILE A 54 -9.25 -3.06 4.97
CA ILE A 54 -8.29 -3.01 6.08
C ILE A 54 -6.96 -2.38 5.63
N MET A 55 -6.43 -2.80 4.48
CA MET A 55 -5.19 -2.23 3.93
C MET A 55 -5.33 -0.73 3.65
N GLN A 56 -6.50 -0.29 3.17
CA GLN A 56 -6.78 1.13 2.91
C GLN A 56 -6.83 1.95 4.20
N GLU A 57 -7.48 1.43 5.26
CA GLU A 57 -7.54 2.08 6.57
C GLU A 57 -6.15 2.29 7.17
N GLU A 58 -5.27 1.29 7.11
CA GLU A 58 -3.89 1.42 7.58
C GLU A 58 -3.06 2.40 6.73
N LEU A 59 -3.27 2.39 5.41
CA LEU A 59 -2.64 3.37 4.52
C LEU A 59 -3.08 4.81 4.84
N ASP A 60 -4.34 5.00 5.21
CA ASP A 60 -4.86 6.32 5.59
C ASP A 60 -4.25 6.81 6.91
N LYS A 61 -4.05 5.92 7.88
CA LYS A 61 -3.29 6.25 9.11
C LYS A 61 -1.85 6.67 8.79
N LEU A 62 -1.17 5.97 7.89
CA LEU A 62 0.19 6.37 7.45
C LEU A 62 0.19 7.77 6.80
N LYS A 63 -0.83 8.10 6.01
CA LYS A 63 -0.96 9.46 5.44
C LYS A 63 -1.16 10.51 6.53
N GLU A 64 -1.97 10.21 7.54
CA GLU A 64 -2.17 11.09 8.69
C GLU A 64 -0.87 11.30 9.46
N ASP A 65 -0.10 10.23 9.69
CA ASP A 65 1.19 10.29 10.38
C ASP A 65 2.22 11.14 9.62
N VAL A 66 2.28 11.02 8.29
CA VAL A 66 3.08 11.91 7.44
C VAL A 66 2.63 13.35 7.57
N ARG A 67 1.33 13.64 7.50
CA ARG A 67 0.80 15.01 7.65
C ARG A 67 1.06 15.59 9.03
N ALA A 68 1.12 14.76 10.05
CA ALA A 68 1.44 15.14 11.42
C ALA A 68 2.95 15.35 11.65
N GLY A 69 3.79 15.17 10.62
CA GLY A 69 5.23 15.36 10.70
C GLY A 69 5.98 14.25 11.46
N LYS A 70 5.34 13.09 11.69
CA LYS A 70 5.98 11.97 12.43
C LYS A 70 7.24 11.45 11.76
N TYR A 71 7.39 11.68 10.45
CA TYR A 71 8.52 11.22 9.65
C TYR A 71 9.45 12.35 9.17
N ASP A 72 9.30 13.58 9.68
CA ASP A 72 10.09 14.73 9.23
C ASP A 72 11.60 14.59 9.51
N ASN A 73 11.99 13.67 10.40
CA ASN A 73 13.38 13.39 10.79
C ASN A 73 13.78 11.92 10.54
N TYR A 74 13.08 11.23 9.64
CA TYR A 74 13.30 9.81 9.34
C TYR A 74 14.38 9.60 8.26
#